data_AF-W1XTW0-F1
#
_entry.id   AF-W1XTW0-F1
#
_cell.length_a   1.000
_cell.length_b   1.000
_cell.length_c   1.000
_cell.angle_alpha   90.00
_cell.angle_beta   90.00
_cell.angle_gamma   90.00
#
_symmetry.space_group_name_H-M   'P 1'
#
loop_
_entity.id
_entity.type
_entity.pdbx_description
1 polymer ?
#
loop_
_entity_poly.entity_id
_entity_poly.type
_entity_poly.pdbx_seq_one_letter_code
_entity_poly.pdbx_strand_id
1 'polypeptide(L)'
;MKLNIQEVRKQPEGLHFEVALDLAADLRERNQEILDVKDIVAVGKVQYEDRMFFLDYQLSYTIVLASSRSMEPVELAESYPVTEV
;
A
#
# COMPACT_ATOMS: atom_id res chain seq x y z
N MET A 1 3.23 2.06 -12.17
CA MET A 1 2.81 0.89 -12.97
C MET A 1 1.29 0.81 -12.95
N LYS A 2 0.62 0.44 -14.06
CA LYS A 2 -0.85 0.35 -14.12
C LYS A 2 -1.24 -1.12 -14.30
N LEU A 3 -1.85 -1.73 -13.30
CA LEU A 3 -2.34 -3.11 -13.37
C LEU A 3 -3.55 -3.16 -14.33
N ASN A 4 -3.48 -3.98 -15.37
CA ASN A 4 -4.58 -4.14 -16.34
C ASN A 4 -5.33 -5.45 -16.08
N ILE A 5 -6.61 -5.33 -15.77
CA ILE A 5 -7.51 -6.47 -15.52
C ILE A 5 -7.57 -7.47 -16.69
N GLN A 6 -7.36 -7.03 -17.93
CA GLN A 6 -7.33 -7.93 -19.09
C GLN A 6 -6.06 -8.78 -19.13
N GLU A 7 -4.95 -8.28 -18.60
CA GLU A 7 -3.67 -9.00 -18.53
C GLU A 7 -3.72 -10.06 -17.43
N VAL A 8 -4.28 -9.71 -16.26
CA VAL A 8 -4.51 -10.66 -15.16
C VAL A 8 -5.36 -11.84 -15.63
N ARG A 9 -6.44 -11.59 -16.39
CA ARG A 9 -7.30 -12.67 -16.94
C ARG A 9 -6.58 -13.60 -17.92
N LYS A 10 -5.51 -13.15 -18.56
CA LYS A 10 -4.72 -13.96 -19.50
C LYS A 10 -3.68 -14.83 -18.79
N GLN A 11 -3.36 -14.52 -17.53
CA GLN A 11 -2.34 -15.21 -16.75
C GLN A 11 -2.98 -15.98 -15.60
N PRO A 12 -3.23 -17.30 -15.76
CA PRO A 12 -3.81 -18.11 -14.70
C PRO A 12 -2.90 -18.21 -13.47
N GLU A 13 -1.59 -18.04 -13.64
CA GLU A 13 -0.64 -17.99 -12.53
C GLU A 13 -0.68 -16.68 -11.75
N GLY A 14 -1.45 -15.67 -12.21
CA GLY A 14 -1.54 -14.33 -11.64
C GLY A 14 -0.36 -13.41 -11.99
N LEU A 15 -0.57 -12.11 -11.80
CA LEU A 15 0.38 -11.05 -12.11
C LEU A 15 0.99 -10.50 -10.83
N HIS A 16 2.31 -10.61 -10.70
CA HIS A 16 3.06 -10.00 -9.61
C HIS A 16 3.29 -8.52 -9.86
N PHE A 17 3.33 -7.74 -8.78
CA PHE A 17 3.59 -6.32 -8.85
C PHE A 17 4.40 -5.81 -7.68
N GLU A 18 5.10 -4.72 -7.95
CA GLU A 18 5.75 -3.86 -6.98
C GLU A 18 5.44 -2.42 -7.38
N VAL A 19 4.77 -1.70 -6.49
CA VAL A 19 4.31 -0.34 -6.74
C VAL A 19 4.69 0.54 -5.56
N ALA A 20 5.50 1.56 -5.83
CA ALA A 20 5.69 2.68 -4.93
C ALA A 20 4.54 3.68 -5.12
N LEU A 21 3.99 4.17 -4.00
CA LEU A 21 2.86 5.08 -3.96
C LEU A 21 3.31 6.42 -3.38
N ASP A 22 2.89 7.51 -4.03
CA ASP A 22 3.07 8.87 -3.53
C ASP A 22 1.72 9.39 -3.05
N LEU A 23 1.40 9.11 -1.77
CA LEU A 23 0.13 9.44 -1.13
C LEU A 23 0.32 10.36 0.09
N ALA A 24 1.51 10.92 0.27
CA ALA A 24 1.84 11.70 1.46
C ALA A 24 0.96 12.94 1.60
N ALA A 25 0.65 13.62 0.48
CA ALA A 25 -0.24 14.78 0.48
C ALA A 25 -1.68 14.41 0.86
N ASP A 26 -2.23 13.38 0.23
CA ASP A 26 -3.61 12.91 0.47
C ASP A 26 -3.81 12.43 1.92
N LEU A 27 -2.81 11.75 2.49
CA LEU A 27 -2.86 11.27 3.88
C LEU A 27 -2.82 12.42 4.88
N ARG A 28 -2.03 13.48 4.60
CA ARG A 28 -1.96 14.69 5.42
C ARG A 28 -3.26 15.51 5.37
N GLU A 29 -3.92 15.55 4.22
CA GLU A 29 -5.24 16.19 4.11
C GLU A 29 -6.30 15.47 4.95
N ARG A 30 -6.22 14.14 5.00
CA ARG A 30 -7.15 13.31 5.78
C ARG A 30 -6.89 13.34 7.29
N ASN A 31 -5.63 13.43 7.72
CA ASN A 31 -5.27 13.50 9.14
C ASN A 31 -4.08 14.45 9.37
N GLN A 32 -4.35 15.57 10.05
CA GLN A 32 -3.36 16.61 10.35
C GLN A 32 -2.29 16.19 11.37
N GLU A 33 -2.48 15.08 12.09
CA GLU A 33 -1.46 14.53 12.99
C GLU A 33 -0.33 13.81 12.24
N ILE A 34 -0.59 13.43 10.98
CA ILE A 34 0.42 12.86 10.09
C ILE A 34 1.29 14.00 9.58
N LEU A 35 2.57 13.97 9.96
CA LEU A 35 3.55 14.97 9.52
C LEU A 35 4.13 14.58 8.17
N ASP A 36 4.41 13.29 7.96
CA ASP A 36 4.91 12.76 6.71
C ASP A 36 4.65 11.26 6.58
N VAL A 37 4.70 10.74 5.35
CA VAL A 37 4.68 9.30 5.08
C VAL A 37 5.65 9.02 3.94
N LYS A 38 6.54 8.05 4.13
CA LYS A 38 7.62 7.70 3.21
C LYS A 38 7.60 6.22 2.88
N ASP A 39 8.23 5.88 1.76
CA ASP A 39 8.50 4.50 1.35
C ASP A 39 7.24 3.64 1.31
N ILE A 40 6.11 4.22 0.87
CA ILE A 40 4.86 3.48 0.71
C ILE A 40 5.03 2.53 -0.48
N VAL A 41 5.19 1.25 -0.20
CA VAL A 41 5.40 0.22 -1.22
C VAL A 41 4.41 -0.92 -1.00
N ALA A 42 3.71 -1.28 -2.08
CA ALA A 42 2.86 -2.45 -2.16
C ALA A 42 3.53 -3.50 -3.05
N VAL A 43 3.84 -4.66 -2.49
CA VAL A 43 4.42 -5.80 -3.22
C VAL A 43 3.49 -6.99 -3.09
N GLY A 44 3.05 -7.54 -4.20
CA GLY A 44 2.06 -8.59 -4.15
C GLY A 44 1.73 -9.20 -5.50
N LYS A 45 0.55 -9.80 -5.53
CA LYS A 45 0.04 -10.56 -6.65
C LYS A 45 -1.45 -10.29 -6.80
N VAL A 46 -1.87 -10.14 -8.05
CA VAL A 46 -3.29 -10.17 -8.42
C VAL A 46 -3.56 -11.40 -9.28
N GLN A 47 -4.64 -12.11 -9.00
CA GLN A 47 -5.04 -13.30 -9.73
C GLN A 47 -6.53 -13.28 -10.04
N TYR A 48 -6.92 -13.97 -11.10
CA TYR A 48 -8.31 -14.08 -11.52
C TYR A 48 -8.72 -15.54 -11.55
N GLU A 49 -9.61 -15.91 -10.62
CA GLU A 49 -10.11 -17.26 -10.43
C GLU A 49 -11.60 -17.20 -10.13
N ASP A 50 -12.38 -18.18 -10.61
CA ASP A 50 -13.83 -18.28 -10.36
C ASP A 50 -14.64 -17.00 -10.62
N ARG A 51 -14.22 -16.22 -11.63
CA ARG A 51 -14.81 -14.93 -12.03
C ARG A 51 -14.60 -13.80 -11.02
N MET A 52 -13.74 -13.98 -10.03
CA MET A 52 -13.35 -13.00 -9.03
C MET A 52 -11.88 -12.59 -9.20
N PHE A 53 -11.52 -11.41 -8.71
CA PHE A 53 -10.14 -10.96 -8.66
C PHE A 53 -9.67 -11.03 -7.21
N PHE A 54 -8.61 -11.77 -6.97
CA PHE A 54 -7.98 -11.83 -5.67
C PHE A 54 -6.73 -10.96 -5.69
N LEU A 55 -6.62 -10.08 -4.71
CA LEU A 55 -5.49 -9.18 -4.53
C LEU A 55 -4.84 -9.48 -3.19
N ASP A 56 -3.61 -9.98 -3.23
CA ASP A 56 -2.82 -10.28 -2.05
C ASP A 56 -1.52 -9.48 -2.12
N TYR A 57 -1.27 -8.63 -1.14
CA TYR A 57 -0.04 -7.82 -1.10
C TYR A 57 0.43 -7.52 0.31
N GLN A 58 1.74 -7.34 0.44
CA GLN A 58 2.35 -6.74 1.60
C GLN A 58 2.43 -5.23 1.39
N LEU A 59 1.79 -4.47 2.27
CA LEU A 59 1.93 -3.03 2.32
C LEU A 59 2.99 -2.67 3.37
N SER A 60 3.97 -1.86 2.97
CA SER A 60 4.99 -1.33 3.89
C SER A 60 5.11 0.17 3.72
N TYR A 61 5.30 0.90 4.83
CA TYR A 61 5.52 2.34 4.84
C TYR A 61 6.19 2.79 6.13
N THR A 62 6.75 4.00 6.11
CA THR A 62 7.20 4.70 7.31
C THR A 62 6.35 5.96 7.51
N ILE A 63 5.62 6.04 8.61
CA ILE A 63 4.78 7.19 8.96
C ILE A 63 5.45 8.04 10.04
N VAL A 64 5.39 9.36 9.89
CA VAL A 64 5.89 10.33 10.86
C VAL A 64 4.70 11.00 11.53
N LEU A 65 4.58 10.83 12.85
CA LEU A 65 3.47 11.37 13.63
C LEU A 65 3.94 12.45 14.60
N ALA A 66 3.04 13.39 14.89
CA ALA A 66 3.25 14.37 15.95
C ALA A 66 3.19 13.70 17.34
N SER A 67 4.29 13.73 18.11
CA SER A 67 4.31 13.23 19.48
C SER A 67 3.63 14.20 20.43
N SER A 68 2.56 13.75 21.10
CA SER A 68 1.88 14.53 22.14
C SER A 68 2.67 14.63 23.46
N ARG A 69 3.68 13.77 23.67
CA ARG A 69 4.38 13.62 24.96
C ARG A 69 5.81 14.14 24.97
N SER A 70 6.53 14.05 23.86
CA SER A 70 7.96 14.41 23.79
C SER A 70 8.24 15.64 22.92
N MET A 71 7.25 16.17 22.19
CA MET A 71 7.42 17.22 21.17
C MET A 71 8.41 16.90 20.04
N GLU A 72 8.87 15.65 19.92
CA GLU A 72 9.74 15.19 18.84
C GLU A 72 8.93 14.31 17.87
N PRO A 73 9.03 14.53 16.55
CA PRO A 73 8.39 13.65 15.56
C PRO A 73 8.82 12.19 15.75
N VAL A 74 7.86 11.27 15.69
CA VAL A 74 8.14 9.83 15.81
C VAL A 74 7.95 9.18 14.45
N GLU A 75 9.00 8.51 13.99
CA GLU A 75 8.96 7.68 12.79
C GLU A 75 8.57 6.25 13.17
N LEU A 76 7.53 5.71 12.52
CA LEU A 76 7.03 4.35 12.73
C LEU A 76 7.06 3.61 11.39
N ALA A 77 7.84 2.55 11.31
CA ALA A 77 7.82 1.64 10.18
C ALA A 77 6.74 0.57 10.41
N GLU A 78 5.80 0.48 9.49
CA GLU A 78 4.73 -0.52 9.52
C GLU A 78 4.78 -1.40 8.28
N SER A 79 4.43 -2.67 8.46
CA SER A 79 4.34 -3.64 7.38
C SER A 79 3.27 -4.67 7.74
N TYR A 80 2.26 -4.81 6.88
CA TYR A 80 1.20 -5.79 7.10
C TYR A 80 0.65 -6.35 5.78
N PRO A 81 0.15 -7.61 5.82
CA PRO A 81 -0.50 -8.22 4.67
C PRO A 81 -1.91 -7.68 4.48
N VAL A 82 -2.32 -7.52 3.23
CA VAL A 82 -3.66 -7.15 2.81
C VAL A 82 -4.16 -8.15 1.78
N THR A 83 -5.38 -8.63 1.99
CA THR A 83 -6.10 -9.54 1.09
C THR A 83 -7.46 -8.95 0.76
N GLU A 84 -7.78 -8.84 -0.53
CA GLU A 84 -9.08 -8.37 -1.04
C GLU A 84 -9.62 -9.34 -2.11
N VAL A 85 -10.96 -9.43 -2.22
CA VAL A 85 -11.72 -10.31 -3.13
C VAL A 85 -12.83 -9.54 -3.84
#